data_AF-A0A9D6EE19-F1
#
_entry.id   AF-A0A9D6EE19-F1
#
_cell.length_a   1.000
_cell.length_b   1.000
_cell.length_c   1.000
_cell.angle_alpha   90.00
_cell.angle_beta   90.00
_cell.angle_gamma   90.00
#
_symmetry.space_group_name_H-M   'P 1'
#
loop_
_entity.id
_entity.type
_entity.pdbx_description
1 polymer ?
#
loop_
_entity_poly.entity_id
_entity_poly.type
_entity_poly.pdbx_seq_one_letter_code
_entity_poly.pdbx_strand_id
1 'polypeptide(L)'
;LALGLGLAAKETAFAIPGIFLLIDWFDGNRHDERMGQRFRRHWVLWAASVAVSLEWLWVRSLVVGGLAGDQPAPGLEGESFVGRALVMAPVVLEYVRLLFVPARLSADYSPDFLPAAAALTPRGVPGLAALALAVTVAVRARRRAPMVTLGLAWMGGTLLIVSNLIVPTGVLVAERGLYLPSVGAVLVLAWLAAWAEASWGRVGLGFAALLVALGLVRTLTRVPTWRDNNHFFPQLVREAPGSFRSFWVAGALAYGSGDRQSGEALIRRAIVTYP
;
A
#
# COMPACT_ATOMS: atom_id res chain seq x y z
N LEU A 1 17.81 10.87 -13.16
CA LEU A 1 18.63 10.08 -12.21
C LEU A 1 17.80 9.48 -11.09
N ALA A 2 17.19 10.26 -10.18
CA ALA A 2 16.40 9.71 -9.06
C ALA A 2 15.26 8.76 -9.50
N LEU A 3 14.51 9.10 -10.55
CA LEU A 3 13.48 8.23 -11.14
C LEU A 3 14.05 6.89 -11.63
N GLY A 4 15.16 6.93 -12.38
CA GLY A 4 15.79 5.71 -12.90
C GLY A 4 16.29 4.79 -11.78
N LEU A 5 16.90 5.36 -10.74
CA LEU A 5 17.30 4.61 -9.55
C LEU A 5 16.08 4.06 -8.79
N GLY A 6 15.00 4.83 -8.69
CA GLY A 6 13.74 4.40 -8.08
C GLY A 6 13.13 3.20 -8.81
N LEU A 7 13.09 3.24 -10.15
CA LEU A 7 12.60 2.16 -11.00
C LEU A 7 13.49 0.92 -10.96
N ALA A 8 14.81 1.11 -10.82
CA ALA A 8 15.74 0.00 -10.62
C ALA A 8 15.57 -0.68 -9.24
N ALA A 9 15.15 0.09 -8.22
CA ALA A 9 14.90 -0.44 -6.89
C ALA A 9 13.50 -1.05 -6.72
N LYS A 10 12.46 -0.42 -7.28
CA LYS A 10 11.08 -0.86 -7.09
C LYS A 10 10.15 -0.44 -8.21
N GLU A 11 9.33 -1.39 -8.66
CA GLU A 11 8.37 -1.20 -9.75
C GLU A 11 7.38 -0.05 -9.50
N THR A 12 6.93 0.15 -8.26
CA THR A 12 5.97 1.20 -7.91
C THR A 12 6.47 2.62 -8.21
N ALA A 13 7.77 2.81 -8.51
CA ALA A 13 8.31 4.08 -8.95
C ALA A 13 7.75 4.54 -10.32
N PHE A 14 7.10 3.66 -11.11
CA PHE A 14 6.42 4.08 -12.34
C PHE A 14 5.32 5.13 -12.08
N ALA A 15 4.85 5.22 -10.83
CA ALA A 15 3.88 6.19 -10.31
C ALA A 15 4.34 7.65 -10.31
N ILE A 16 5.65 7.90 -10.43
CA ILE A 16 6.26 9.22 -10.25
C ILE A 16 5.65 10.33 -11.13
N PRO A 17 5.25 10.09 -12.40
CA PRO A 17 4.54 11.12 -13.17
C PRO A 17 3.24 11.58 -12.49
N GLY A 18 2.46 10.66 -11.92
CA GLY A 18 1.25 11.01 -11.16
C GLY A 18 1.58 11.80 -9.89
N ILE A 19 2.70 11.48 -9.23
CA ILE A 19 3.20 12.23 -8.08
C ILE A 19 3.62 13.65 -8.47
N PHE A 20 4.31 13.82 -9.60
CA PHE A 20 4.64 15.14 -10.14
C PHE A 20 3.38 15.96 -10.47
N LEU A 21 2.31 15.32 -10.97
CA LEU A 21 1.00 15.98 -11.13
C LEU A 21 0.53 16.60 -9.84
N LEU A 22 0.58 15.79 -8.79
CA LEU A 22 0.03 16.15 -7.52
C LEU A 22 0.85 17.29 -6.88
N ILE A 23 2.17 17.24 -6.99
CA ILE A 23 3.07 18.28 -6.50
C ILE A 23 2.87 19.59 -7.28
N ASP A 24 2.84 19.54 -8.62
CA ASP A 24 2.64 20.72 -9.45
C ASP A 24 1.25 21.34 -9.21
N TRP A 25 0.21 20.50 -9.05
CA TRP A 25 -1.13 20.95 -8.68
C TRP A 25 -1.15 21.64 -7.32
N PHE A 26 -0.48 21.04 -6.35
CA PHE A 26 -0.44 21.54 -4.99
C PHE A 26 0.27 22.89 -4.90
N ASP A 27 1.46 22.99 -5.48
CA ASP A 27 2.25 24.21 -5.47
C ASP A 27 1.61 25.31 -6.34
N GLY A 28 0.98 24.95 -7.46
CA GLY A 28 0.23 25.89 -8.30
C GLY A 28 -0.90 26.55 -7.51
N ASN A 29 -1.68 25.77 -6.75
CA ASN A 29 -2.72 26.31 -5.86
C ASN A 29 -2.16 27.21 -4.75
N ARG A 30 -0.92 27.02 -4.30
CA ARG A 30 -0.28 27.86 -3.27
C ARG A 30 0.20 29.21 -3.81
N HIS A 31 0.62 29.25 -5.08
CA HIS A 31 1.18 30.45 -5.72
C HIS A 31 0.18 31.14 -6.66
N ASP A 32 -1.08 30.69 -6.66
CA ASP A 32 -2.15 31.14 -7.57
C ASP A 32 -1.75 31.07 -9.06
N GLU A 33 -0.92 30.07 -9.39
CA GLU A 33 -0.45 29.81 -10.75
C GLU A 33 -1.36 28.81 -11.45
N ARG A 34 -1.66 29.07 -12.73
CA ARG A 34 -2.46 28.13 -13.53
C ARG A 34 -1.67 26.86 -13.81
N MET A 35 -2.31 25.71 -13.67
CA MET A 35 -1.72 24.39 -13.97
C MET A 35 -1.01 24.33 -15.33
N GLY A 36 -1.60 24.93 -16.38
CA GLY A 36 -1.00 24.94 -17.71
C GLY A 36 0.35 25.66 -17.80
N GLN A 37 0.59 26.69 -16.97
CA GLN A 37 1.88 27.38 -16.92
C GLN A 37 2.96 26.50 -16.30
N ARG A 38 2.63 25.79 -15.20
CA ARG A 38 3.53 24.83 -14.57
C ARG A 38 3.84 23.64 -15.46
N PHE A 39 2.80 23.08 -16.09
CA PHE A 39 2.98 22.00 -17.05
C PHE A 39 3.95 22.42 -18.16
N ARG A 40 3.79 23.62 -18.73
CA ARG A 40 4.73 24.16 -19.73
C ARG A 40 6.12 24.44 -19.17
N ARG A 41 6.26 24.78 -17.89
CA ARG A 41 7.56 24.99 -17.23
C ARG A 41 8.30 23.66 -17.02
N HIS A 42 7.58 22.61 -16.64
CA HIS A 42 8.12 21.31 -16.28
C HIS A 42 7.93 20.25 -17.37
N TRP A 43 7.54 20.63 -18.59
CA TRP A 43 7.12 19.67 -19.64
C TRP A 43 8.20 18.65 -19.98
N VAL A 44 9.48 19.04 -19.91
CA VAL A 44 10.61 18.14 -20.13
C VAL A 44 10.68 17.07 -19.02
N LEU A 45 10.49 17.46 -17.76
CA LEU A 45 10.46 16.53 -16.63
C LEU A 45 9.26 15.58 -16.72
N TRP A 46 8.12 16.11 -17.15
CA TRP A 46 6.92 15.34 -17.44
C TRP A 46 7.14 14.31 -18.54
N ALA A 47 7.57 14.76 -19.71
CA ALA A 47 7.82 13.90 -20.85
C ALA A 47 8.88 12.84 -20.53
N ALA A 48 9.98 13.24 -19.90
CA ALA A 48 11.03 12.32 -19.49
C ALA A 48 10.54 11.31 -18.44
N SER A 49 9.76 11.74 -17.44
CA SER A 49 9.27 10.82 -16.41
C SER A 49 8.29 9.80 -16.98
N VAL A 50 7.36 10.24 -17.84
CA VAL A 50 6.44 9.35 -18.55
C VAL A 50 7.19 8.39 -19.46
N ALA A 51 8.13 8.90 -20.27
CA ALA A 51 8.91 8.07 -21.18
C ALA A 51 9.68 6.97 -20.44
N VAL A 52 10.40 7.32 -19.36
CA VAL A 52 11.17 6.37 -18.56
C VAL A 52 10.26 5.37 -17.84
N SER A 53 9.11 5.80 -17.31
CA SER A 53 8.11 4.87 -16.72
C SER A 53 7.54 3.90 -17.75
N LEU A 54 7.23 4.37 -18.97
CA LEU A 54 6.70 3.53 -20.05
C LEU A 54 7.74 2.56 -20.59
N GLU A 55 8.98 3.03 -20.79
CA GLU A 55 10.11 2.18 -21.19
C GLU A 55 10.32 1.06 -20.18
N TRP A 56 10.33 1.39 -18.89
CA TRP A 56 10.47 0.40 -17.83
C TRP A 56 9.31 -0.62 -17.81
N LEU A 57 8.06 -0.16 -17.93
CA LEU A 57 6.89 -1.04 -18.00
C LEU A 57 6.94 -1.96 -19.23
N TRP A 58 7.41 -1.44 -20.36
CA TRP A 58 7.59 -2.21 -21.58
C TRP A 58 8.63 -3.31 -21.40
N VAL A 59 9.85 -2.97 -20.93
CA VAL A 59 10.90 -3.96 -20.65
C VAL A 59 10.42 -5.01 -19.65
N ARG A 60 9.75 -4.59 -18.57
CA ARG A 60 9.17 -5.53 -17.59
C ARG A 60 8.16 -6.46 -18.25
N SER A 61 7.26 -5.94 -19.09
CA SER A 61 6.23 -6.76 -19.74
C SER A 61 6.82 -7.86 -20.63
N LEU A 62 7.98 -7.60 -21.26
CA LEU A 62 8.71 -8.58 -22.05
C LEU A 62 9.35 -9.67 -21.17
N VAL A 63 9.88 -9.30 -20.00
CA VAL A 63 10.55 -10.24 -19.10
C VAL A 63 9.54 -11.12 -18.35
N VAL A 64 8.45 -10.53 -17.86
CA VAL A 64 7.48 -11.24 -17.00
C VAL A 64 6.26 -11.76 -17.78
N GLY A 65 6.20 -11.51 -19.09
CA GLY A 65 5.11 -12.00 -19.95
C GLY A 65 3.77 -11.28 -19.72
N GLY A 66 3.79 -10.08 -19.14
CA GLY A 66 2.59 -9.28 -18.86
C GLY A 66 2.82 -8.13 -17.87
N LEU A 67 1.75 -7.37 -17.62
CA LEU A 67 1.79 -6.22 -16.70
C LEU A 67 1.74 -6.60 -15.21
N ALA A 68 1.03 -7.68 -14.85
CA ALA A 68 0.96 -8.14 -13.46
C ALA A 68 2.19 -8.99 -13.10
N GLY A 69 2.50 -9.97 -13.97
CA GLY A 69 3.63 -10.87 -13.78
C GLY A 69 3.40 -11.99 -12.76
N ASP A 70 2.18 -12.12 -12.27
CA ASP A 70 1.72 -13.18 -11.36
C ASP A 70 0.23 -13.45 -11.64
N GLN A 71 -0.27 -14.59 -11.17
CA GLN A 71 -1.71 -14.88 -11.20
C GLN A 71 -2.45 -13.91 -10.25
N PRO A 72 -3.65 -13.43 -10.61
CA PRO A 72 -4.44 -12.61 -9.71
C PRO A 72 -4.68 -13.32 -8.37
N ALA A 73 -4.73 -12.56 -7.28
CA ALA A 73 -5.07 -13.13 -5.99
C ALA A 73 -6.48 -13.75 -6.03
N PRO A 74 -6.74 -14.80 -5.23
CA PRO A 74 -8.03 -15.46 -5.22
C PRO A 74 -9.19 -14.46 -5.01
N GLY A 75 -10.19 -14.55 -5.90
CA GLY A 75 -11.36 -13.68 -5.93
C GLY A 75 -11.20 -12.35 -6.68
N LEU A 76 -10.03 -12.09 -7.29
CA LEU A 76 -9.86 -11.04 -8.32
C LEU A 76 -9.79 -11.63 -9.74
N GLU A 77 -9.66 -12.95 -9.86
CA GLU A 77 -9.56 -13.69 -11.11
C GLU A 77 -10.83 -13.53 -11.95
N GLY A 78 -10.68 -13.17 -13.22
CA GLY A 78 -11.82 -12.96 -14.12
C GLY A 78 -12.71 -11.76 -13.81
N GLU A 79 -12.45 -11.05 -12.71
CA GLU A 79 -13.30 -9.94 -12.27
C GLU A 79 -13.12 -8.67 -13.11
N SER A 80 -14.23 -7.97 -13.33
CA SER A 80 -14.26 -6.64 -13.94
C SER A 80 -13.68 -5.58 -13.01
N PHE A 81 -13.38 -4.38 -13.53
CA PHE A 81 -12.95 -3.25 -12.70
C PHE A 81 -13.92 -2.97 -11.52
N VAL A 82 -15.23 -3.06 -11.77
CA VAL A 82 -16.26 -2.87 -10.73
C VAL A 82 -16.25 -4.04 -9.74
N GLY A 83 -16.12 -5.27 -10.22
CA GLY A 83 -16.01 -6.46 -9.36
C GLY A 83 -14.82 -6.35 -8.41
N ARG A 84 -13.64 -5.96 -8.93
CA ARG A 84 -12.44 -5.69 -8.13
C ARG A 84 -12.65 -4.55 -7.14
N ALA A 85 -13.36 -3.47 -7.53
CA ALA A 85 -13.69 -2.39 -6.61
C ALA A 85 -14.56 -2.84 -5.43
N LEU A 86 -15.51 -3.75 -5.67
CA LEU A 86 -16.34 -4.34 -4.62
C LEU A 86 -15.53 -5.27 -3.70
N VAL A 87 -14.64 -6.10 -4.26
CA VAL A 87 -13.72 -6.95 -3.50
C VAL A 87 -12.78 -6.11 -2.63
N MET A 88 -12.26 -5.00 -3.16
CA MET A 88 -11.29 -4.12 -2.48
C MET A 88 -11.94 -3.08 -1.57
N ALA A 89 -13.26 -2.91 -1.60
CA ALA A 89 -13.98 -2.00 -0.71
C ALA A 89 -13.68 -2.25 0.79
N PRO A 90 -13.81 -3.48 1.34
CA PRO A 90 -13.47 -3.74 2.74
C PRO A 90 -11.96 -3.58 3.03
N VAL A 91 -11.11 -3.77 2.03
CA VAL A 91 -9.65 -3.62 2.15
C VAL A 91 -9.24 -2.19 2.52
N VAL A 92 -10.04 -1.18 2.16
CA VAL A 92 -9.79 0.21 2.56
C VAL A 92 -9.64 0.36 4.07
N LEU A 93 -10.42 -0.39 4.85
CA LEU A 93 -10.32 -0.38 6.32
C LEU A 93 -8.99 -0.97 6.79
N GLU A 94 -8.50 -2.00 6.10
CA GLU A 94 -7.19 -2.58 6.39
C GLU A 94 -6.05 -1.64 6.03
N TYR A 95 -6.15 -0.87 4.93
CA TYR A 95 -5.18 0.18 4.63
C TYR A 95 -5.16 1.26 5.70
N VAL A 96 -6.32 1.74 6.15
CA VAL A 96 -6.41 2.72 7.24
C VAL A 96 -5.82 2.15 8.53
N ARG A 97 -6.18 0.91 8.89
CA ARG A 97 -5.60 0.24 10.06
C ARG A 97 -4.09 0.13 9.95
N LEU A 98 -3.55 -0.33 8.83
CA LEU A 98 -2.11 -0.51 8.65
C LEU A 98 -1.34 0.82 8.68
N LEU A 99 -1.91 1.90 8.14
CA LEU A 99 -1.26 3.21 8.08
C LEU A 99 -1.28 3.97 9.41
N PHE A 100 -2.36 3.84 10.20
CA PHE A 100 -2.55 4.64 11.41
C PHE A 100 -2.51 3.83 12.71
N VAL A 101 -2.82 2.53 12.68
CA VAL A 101 -2.88 1.64 13.86
C VAL A 101 -2.27 0.27 13.52
N PRO A 102 -0.94 0.17 13.37
CA PRO A 102 -0.24 -1.06 12.97
C PRO A 102 -0.16 -2.10 14.11
N ALA A 103 -1.30 -2.46 14.70
CA ALA A 103 -1.38 -3.35 15.85
C ALA A 103 -1.10 -4.82 15.49
N ARG A 104 -1.57 -5.25 14.32
CA ARG A 104 -1.38 -6.59 13.74
C ARG A 104 -0.72 -6.47 12.38
N LEU A 105 0.55 -6.85 12.32
CA LEU A 105 1.42 -6.84 11.14
C LEU A 105 1.54 -8.28 10.61
N SER A 106 1.47 -8.45 9.30
CA SER A 106 1.67 -9.68 8.54
C SER A 106 2.29 -9.35 7.18
N ALA A 107 3.21 -10.19 6.70
CA ALA A 107 3.80 -10.00 5.38
C ALA A 107 2.80 -10.29 4.23
N ASP A 108 1.76 -11.07 4.50
CA ASP A 108 0.69 -11.42 3.56
C ASP A 108 -0.66 -11.48 4.28
N TYR A 109 -1.65 -10.75 3.76
CA TYR A 109 -3.03 -10.73 4.23
C TYR A 109 -3.95 -11.41 3.20
N SER A 110 -3.73 -12.71 3.02
CA SER A 110 -4.40 -13.58 2.06
C SER A 110 -5.84 -14.01 2.49
N PRO A 111 -6.63 -14.68 1.62
CA PRO A 111 -8.10 -14.64 1.59
C PRO A 111 -8.88 -15.00 2.85
N ASP A 112 -8.35 -15.80 3.78
CA ASP A 112 -9.05 -16.09 5.04
C ASP A 112 -9.25 -14.84 5.92
N PHE A 113 -8.53 -13.74 5.65
CA PHE A 113 -8.75 -12.46 6.32
C PHE A 113 -9.87 -11.63 5.69
N LEU A 114 -10.10 -11.74 4.38
CA LEU A 114 -11.12 -11.01 3.62
C LEU A 114 -11.68 -11.90 2.51
N PRO A 115 -12.88 -12.48 2.70
CA PRO A 115 -13.54 -13.24 1.65
C PRO A 115 -13.72 -12.32 0.43
N ALA A 116 -13.00 -12.62 -0.64
CA ALA A 116 -13.07 -11.85 -1.88
C ALA A 116 -14.37 -12.22 -2.61
N ALA A 117 -15.42 -11.44 -2.34
CA ALA A 117 -16.68 -11.53 -3.05
C ALA A 117 -16.84 -10.27 -3.91
N ALA A 118 -17.12 -10.45 -5.20
CA ALA A 118 -17.45 -9.37 -6.14
C ALA A 118 -18.86 -8.82 -5.91
N ALA A 119 -19.18 -8.53 -4.65
CA ALA A 119 -20.45 -8.02 -4.18
C ALA A 119 -20.22 -7.02 -3.05
N LEU A 120 -21.18 -6.10 -2.87
CA LEU A 120 -21.13 -5.19 -1.74
C LEU A 120 -21.39 -5.97 -0.44
N THR A 121 -20.33 -6.21 0.32
CA THR A 121 -20.41 -6.88 1.62
C THR A 121 -20.70 -5.88 2.73
N PRO A 122 -21.23 -6.32 3.90
CA PRO A 122 -21.39 -5.45 5.07
C PRO A 122 -20.10 -4.78 5.53
N ARG A 123 -18.93 -5.40 5.28
CA ARG A 123 -17.61 -4.81 5.55
C ARG A 123 -17.17 -3.82 4.45
N GLY A 124 -17.66 -3.98 3.23
CA GLY A 124 -17.40 -3.06 2.12
C GLY A 124 -18.04 -1.69 2.31
N VAL A 125 -19.23 -1.63 2.91
CA VAL A 125 -19.94 -0.36 3.21
C VAL A 125 -19.10 0.63 4.03
N PRO A 126 -18.58 0.27 5.22
CA PRO A 126 -17.72 1.18 5.98
C PRO A 126 -16.40 1.50 5.25
N GLY A 127 -15.88 0.60 4.42
CA GLY A 127 -14.71 0.88 3.58
C GLY A 127 -14.98 1.96 2.52
N LEU A 128 -16.10 1.86 1.81
CA LEU A 128 -16.55 2.90 0.88
C LEU A 128 -16.86 4.22 1.59
N ALA A 129 -17.46 4.16 2.78
CA ALA A 129 -17.71 5.34 3.60
C ALA A 129 -16.39 6.00 4.05
N ALA A 130 -15.38 5.23 4.44
CA ALA A 130 -14.05 5.74 4.78
C ALA A 130 -13.37 6.41 3.58
N LEU A 131 -13.49 5.82 2.38
CA LEU A 131 -12.98 6.41 1.15
C LEU A 131 -13.69 7.72 0.81
N ALA A 132 -15.03 7.74 0.87
CA ALA A 132 -15.83 8.94 0.63
C ALA A 132 -15.52 10.04 1.64
N LEU A 133 -15.32 9.69 2.91
CA LEU A 133 -14.89 10.60 3.96
C LEU A 133 -13.51 11.19 3.64
N ALA A 134 -12.53 10.36 3.26
CA ALA A 134 -11.19 10.83 2.91
C ALA A 134 -11.23 11.83 1.74
N VAL A 135 -11.99 11.55 0.68
CA VAL A 135 -12.19 12.48 -0.45
C VAL A 135 -12.85 13.77 0.02
N THR A 136 -13.91 13.67 0.83
CA THR A 136 -14.63 14.83 1.37
C THR A 136 -13.71 15.72 2.21
N VAL A 137 -12.91 15.11 3.09
CA VAL A 137 -11.92 15.81 3.93
C VAL A 137 -10.89 16.50 3.06
N ALA A 138 -10.32 15.81 2.06
CA ALA A 138 -9.36 16.40 1.13
C ALA A 138 -9.93 17.63 0.40
N VAL A 139 -11.15 17.53 -0.13
CA VAL A 139 -11.80 18.65 -0.84
C VAL A 139 -12.09 19.83 0.09
N ARG A 140 -12.60 19.57 1.30
CA ARG A 140 -12.92 20.64 2.27
C ARG A 140 -11.68 21.26 2.91
N ALA A 141 -10.63 20.47 3.11
CA ALA A 141 -9.36 20.92 3.67
C ALA A 141 -8.51 21.72 2.66
N ARG A 142 -8.79 21.64 1.36
CA ARG A 142 -7.93 22.20 0.28
C ARG A 142 -7.47 23.64 0.49
N ARG A 143 -8.29 24.50 1.10
CA ARG A 143 -7.97 25.90 1.38
C ARG A 143 -7.41 26.12 2.80
N ARG A 144 -7.92 25.40 3.81
CA ARG A 144 -7.58 25.63 5.23
C ARG A 144 -6.40 24.81 5.72
N ALA A 145 -6.27 23.59 5.22
CA ALA A 145 -5.23 22.63 5.58
C ALA A 145 -4.73 21.96 4.29
N PRO A 146 -4.05 22.72 3.40
CA PRO A 146 -3.57 22.19 2.13
C PRO A 146 -2.69 20.96 2.30
N MET A 147 -1.88 20.88 3.37
CA MET A 147 -1.06 19.70 3.67
C MET A 147 -1.86 18.41 3.91
N VAL A 148 -3.04 18.51 4.54
CA VAL A 148 -3.95 17.36 4.69
C VAL A 148 -4.46 16.91 3.33
N THR A 149 -4.75 17.86 2.44
CA THR A 149 -5.21 17.56 1.08
C THR A 149 -4.13 16.87 0.26
N LEU A 150 -2.89 17.38 0.33
CA LEU A 150 -1.73 16.76 -0.29
C LEU A 150 -1.51 15.34 0.24
N GLY A 151 -1.53 15.16 1.56
CA GLY A 151 -1.33 13.86 2.19
C GLY A 151 -2.40 12.84 1.80
N LEU A 152 -3.69 13.21 1.82
CA LEU A 152 -4.79 12.33 1.42
C LEU A 152 -4.78 12.02 -0.09
N ALA A 153 -4.49 13.01 -0.93
CA ALA A 153 -4.38 12.79 -2.39
C ALA A 153 -3.16 11.93 -2.74
N TRP A 154 -2.04 12.11 -2.04
CA TRP A 154 -0.84 11.28 -2.18
C TRP A 154 -1.14 9.84 -1.80
N MET A 155 -1.74 9.65 -0.62
CA MET A 155 -2.12 8.35 -0.10
C MET A 155 -3.09 7.65 -1.05
N GLY A 156 -4.16 8.33 -1.49
CA GLY A 156 -5.13 7.77 -2.43
C GLY A 156 -4.54 7.44 -3.80
N GLY A 157 -3.75 8.35 -4.38
CA GLY A 157 -3.12 8.14 -5.69
C GLY A 157 -2.10 7.00 -5.68
N THR A 158 -1.32 6.86 -4.61
CA THR A 158 -0.36 5.76 -4.46
C THR A 158 -1.01 4.44 -4.05
N LEU A 159 -2.11 4.48 -3.27
CA LEU A 159 -2.92 3.29 -3.00
C LEU A 159 -3.58 2.75 -4.28
N LEU A 160 -4.02 3.61 -5.19
CA LEU A 160 -4.61 3.20 -6.46
C LEU A 160 -3.70 2.23 -7.23
N ILE A 161 -2.39 2.46 -7.20
CA ILE A 161 -1.38 1.62 -7.86
C ILE A 161 -1.30 0.22 -7.24
N VAL A 162 -1.44 0.11 -5.92
CA VAL A 162 -1.35 -1.16 -5.18
C VAL A 162 -2.71 -1.76 -4.83
N SER A 163 -3.81 -1.14 -5.29
CA SER A 163 -5.19 -1.51 -4.97
C SER A 163 -5.73 -2.68 -5.79
N ASN A 164 -4.93 -3.29 -6.66
CA ASN A 164 -5.36 -4.37 -7.55
C ASN A 164 -6.54 -4.02 -8.50
N LEU A 165 -6.98 -2.74 -8.58
CA LEU A 165 -8.10 -2.32 -9.41
C LEU A 165 -7.76 -2.37 -10.90
N ILE A 166 -6.62 -1.76 -11.26
CA ILE A 166 -6.18 -1.63 -12.66
C ILE A 166 -5.49 -2.92 -13.10
N VAL A 167 -4.46 -3.33 -12.35
CA VAL A 167 -3.68 -4.54 -12.59
C VAL A 167 -3.79 -5.41 -11.34
N PRO A 168 -4.54 -6.53 -11.39
CA PRO A 168 -4.65 -7.42 -10.26
C PRO A 168 -3.34 -8.20 -10.10
N THR A 169 -2.83 -8.25 -8.88
CA THR A 169 -1.61 -8.98 -8.52
C THR A 169 -1.97 -10.19 -7.68
N GLY A 170 -1.01 -11.10 -7.48
CA GLY A 170 -1.20 -12.29 -6.63
C GLY A 170 -1.37 -11.99 -5.14
N VAL A 171 -1.28 -10.73 -4.70
CA VAL A 171 -1.40 -10.36 -3.30
C VAL A 171 -2.50 -9.32 -3.10
N LEU A 172 -3.51 -9.65 -2.29
CA LEU A 172 -4.60 -8.72 -1.96
C LEU A 172 -4.09 -7.50 -1.19
N VAL A 173 -3.35 -7.75 -0.09
CA VAL A 173 -2.74 -6.71 0.74
C VAL A 173 -1.39 -7.20 1.26
N ALA A 174 -0.38 -6.34 1.14
CA ALA A 174 0.91 -6.54 1.79
C ALA A 174 1.43 -5.24 2.37
N GLU A 175 2.12 -5.32 3.52
CA GLU A 175 2.81 -4.19 4.14
C GLU A 175 3.73 -3.45 3.16
N ARG A 176 4.45 -4.22 2.32
CA ARG A 176 5.36 -3.66 1.31
C ARG A 176 4.68 -2.84 0.21
N GLY A 177 3.37 -2.92 0.06
CA GLY A 177 2.61 -2.05 -0.83
C GLY A 177 2.44 -0.63 -0.26
N LEU A 178 2.55 -0.48 1.06
CA LEU A 178 2.19 0.76 1.76
C LEU A 178 3.33 1.76 1.94
N TYR A 179 4.53 1.48 1.42
CA TYR A 179 5.67 2.42 1.53
C TYR A 179 5.43 3.78 0.87
N LEU A 180 4.82 3.82 -0.32
CA LEU A 180 4.49 5.10 -0.98
C LEU A 180 3.25 5.76 -0.34
N PRO A 181 2.16 5.02 -0.04
CA PRO A 181 1.04 5.54 0.73
C PRO A 181 1.39 6.15 2.08
N SER A 182 2.37 5.58 2.79
CA SER A 182 2.75 6.05 4.13
C SER A 182 3.31 7.46 4.14
N VAL A 183 3.92 7.93 3.03
CA VAL A 183 4.33 9.34 2.90
C VAL A 183 3.12 10.26 3.04
N GLY A 184 2.00 9.92 2.40
CA GLY A 184 0.75 10.66 2.53
C GLY A 184 0.19 10.63 3.95
N ALA A 185 0.24 9.47 4.61
CA ALA A 185 -0.17 9.33 6.01
C ALA A 185 0.69 10.20 6.95
N VAL A 186 2.02 10.22 6.76
CA VAL A 186 2.95 11.06 7.54
C VAL A 186 2.66 12.54 7.34
N LEU A 187 2.33 12.99 6.12
CA LEU A 187 1.94 14.39 5.88
C LEU A 187 0.69 14.78 6.67
N VAL A 188 -0.32 13.90 6.72
CA VAL A 188 -1.54 14.13 7.51
C VAL A 188 -1.21 14.13 9.01
N LEU A 189 -0.43 13.16 9.49
CA LEU A 189 -0.04 13.04 10.89
C LEU A 189 0.81 14.22 11.37
N ALA A 190 1.76 14.69 10.54
CA ALA A 190 2.57 15.86 10.86
C ALA A 190 1.71 17.12 10.99
N TRP A 191 0.72 17.31 10.10
CA TRP A 191 -0.23 18.41 10.23
C TRP A 191 -1.06 18.29 11.51
N LEU A 192 -1.55 17.10 11.84
CA LEU A 192 -2.31 16.85 13.07
C LEU A 192 -1.48 17.10 14.33
N ALA A 193 -0.20 16.71 14.33
CA ALA A 193 0.72 16.97 15.44
C ALA A 193 0.94 18.47 15.65
N ALA A 194 1.19 19.22 14.58
CA ALA A 194 1.33 20.68 14.63
C ALA A 194 0.04 21.36 15.09
N TRP A 195 -1.12 20.89 14.63
CA TRP A 195 -2.41 21.39 15.09
C TRP A 195 -2.65 21.08 16.58
N ALA A 196 -2.32 19.88 17.05
CA ALA A 196 -2.46 19.48 18.44
C ALA A 196 -1.53 20.27 19.36
N GLU A 197 -0.30 20.53 18.94
CA GLU A 197 0.61 21.42 19.65
C GLU A 197 0.04 22.85 19.74
N ALA A 198 -0.44 23.40 18.63
CA ALA A 198 -1.04 24.74 18.63
C ALA A 198 -2.32 24.84 19.48
N SER A 199 -3.11 23.77 19.54
CA SER A 199 -4.42 23.78 20.23
C SER A 199 -4.31 23.40 21.72
N TRP A 200 -3.47 22.42 22.06
CA TRP A 200 -3.36 21.81 23.39
C TRP A 200 -1.97 22.02 24.04
N GLY A 201 -1.09 22.81 23.41
CA GLY A 201 0.23 23.13 23.93
C GLY A 201 1.10 21.88 24.15
N ARG A 202 1.76 21.84 25.32
CA ARG A 202 2.65 20.73 25.71
C ARG A 202 1.94 19.38 25.80
N VAL A 203 0.64 19.36 26.06
CA VAL A 203 -0.14 18.10 26.08
C VAL A 203 -0.24 17.51 24.67
N GLY A 204 -0.50 18.35 23.67
CA GLY A 204 -0.52 17.94 22.26
C GLY A 204 0.84 17.42 21.79
N LEU A 205 1.92 18.12 22.13
CA LEU A 205 3.28 17.68 21.83
C LEU A 205 3.64 16.36 22.53
N GLY A 206 3.29 16.23 23.82
CA GLY A 206 3.50 14.99 24.58
C GLY A 206 2.75 13.80 23.98
N PHE A 207 1.52 14.02 23.52
CA PHE A 207 0.74 12.98 22.84
C PHE A 207 1.37 12.58 21.49
N ALA A 208 1.80 13.54 20.67
CA ALA A 208 2.49 13.25 19.42
C ALA A 208 3.79 12.47 19.66
N ALA A 209 4.59 12.90 20.64
CA ALA A 209 5.82 12.21 21.03
C ALA A 209 5.56 10.77 21.50
N LEU A 210 4.48 10.55 22.28
CA LEU A 210 4.07 9.22 22.71
C LEU A 210 3.72 8.32 21.52
N LEU A 211 2.95 8.82 20.54
CA LEU A 211 2.62 8.04 19.34
C LEU A 211 3.85 7.68 18.52
N VAL A 212 4.80 8.61 18.36
CA VAL A 212 6.08 8.35 17.70
C VAL A 212 6.88 7.30 18.47
N ALA A 213 6.95 7.39 19.80
CA ALA A 213 7.64 6.41 20.63
C ALA A 213 7.01 5.00 20.50
N LEU A 214 5.68 4.90 20.52
CA LEU A 214 4.98 3.63 20.30
C LEU A 214 5.27 3.05 18.91
N GLY A 215 5.30 3.88 17.88
CA GLY A 215 5.68 3.48 16.52
C GLY A 215 7.12 3.00 16.43
N LEU A 216 8.04 3.66 17.11
CA LEU A 216 9.44 3.25 17.20
C LEU A 216 9.59 1.89 17.90
N VAL A 217 8.93 1.69 19.05
CA VAL A 217 8.93 0.40 19.75
C VAL A 217 8.37 -0.71 18.85
N ARG A 218 7.27 -0.44 18.12
CA ARG A 218 6.72 -1.40 17.16
C ARG A 218 7.69 -1.71 16.02
N THR A 219 8.42 -0.72 15.53
CA THR A 219 9.44 -0.91 14.49
C THR A 219 10.59 -1.77 15.01
N LEU A 220 11.14 -1.43 16.18
CA LEU A 220 12.29 -2.15 16.78
C LEU A 220 11.96 -3.60 17.11
N THR A 221 10.71 -3.91 17.48
CA THR A 221 10.26 -5.27 17.73
C THR A 221 9.91 -6.04 16.45
N ARG A 222 9.59 -5.35 15.34
CA ARG A 222 9.25 -5.97 14.04
C ARG A 222 10.48 -6.25 13.17
N VAL A 223 11.49 -5.38 13.18
CA VAL A 223 12.67 -5.49 12.32
C VAL A 223 13.40 -6.84 12.44
N PRO A 224 13.62 -7.42 13.64
CA PRO A 224 14.32 -8.70 13.78
C PRO A 224 13.66 -9.87 13.03
N THR A 225 12.34 -9.86 12.86
CA THR A 225 11.60 -10.90 12.11
C THR A 225 12.05 -11.01 10.66
N TRP A 226 12.54 -9.91 10.07
CA TRP A 226 12.95 -9.85 8.66
C TRP A 226 14.44 -10.16 8.45
N ARG A 227 15.16 -10.61 9.49
CA ARG A 227 16.59 -10.85 9.43
C ARG A 227 16.97 -12.02 8.51
N ASP A 228 16.26 -13.13 8.61
CA ASP A 228 16.51 -14.34 7.82
C ASP A 228 15.25 -15.21 7.68
N ASN A 229 15.33 -16.19 6.79
CA ASN A 229 14.22 -17.10 6.46
C ASN A 229 13.77 -17.93 7.68
N ASN A 230 14.68 -18.32 8.56
CA ASN A 230 14.36 -19.16 9.71
C ASN A 230 13.55 -18.40 10.77
N HIS A 231 13.65 -17.07 10.82
CA HIS A 231 12.81 -16.23 11.67
C HIS A 231 11.53 -15.80 10.95
N PHE A 232 11.64 -15.41 9.68
CA PHE A 232 10.55 -14.84 8.91
C PHE A 232 9.42 -15.83 8.66
N PHE A 233 9.71 -17.03 8.14
CA PHE A 233 8.67 -17.94 7.67
C PHE A 233 7.84 -18.59 8.79
N PRO A 234 8.43 -19.04 9.91
CA PRO A 234 7.64 -19.49 11.04
C PRO A 234 6.74 -18.38 11.61
N GLN A 235 7.20 -17.14 11.57
CA GLN A 235 6.43 -16.00 12.03
C GLN A 235 5.30 -15.63 11.06
N LEU A 236 5.54 -15.73 9.74
CA LEU A 236 4.52 -15.56 8.71
C LEU A 236 3.35 -16.55 8.87
N VAL A 237 3.63 -17.82 9.18
CA VAL A 237 2.58 -18.83 9.44
C VAL A 237 1.78 -18.48 10.70
N ARG A 238 2.42 -17.94 11.74
CA ARG A 238 1.74 -17.51 12.98
C ARG A 238 0.88 -16.26 12.78
N GLU A 239 1.36 -15.32 11.98
CA GLU A 239 0.69 -14.03 11.72
C GLU A 239 -0.46 -14.17 10.72
N ALA A 240 -0.36 -15.12 9.79
CA ALA A 240 -1.36 -15.40 8.78
C ALA A 240 -1.73 -16.90 8.75
N PRO A 241 -2.40 -17.43 9.79
CA PRO A 241 -2.72 -18.86 9.89
C PRO A 241 -3.76 -19.34 8.86
N GLY A 242 -4.39 -18.43 8.13
CA GLY A 242 -5.32 -18.72 7.02
C GLY A 242 -4.76 -18.38 5.63
N SER A 243 -3.45 -18.13 5.52
CA SER A 243 -2.82 -17.89 4.22
C SER A 243 -2.27 -19.20 3.67
N PHE A 244 -2.86 -19.71 2.58
CA PHE A 244 -2.34 -20.87 1.86
C PHE A 244 -0.88 -20.64 1.43
N ARG A 245 -0.55 -19.40 1.02
CA ARG A 245 0.82 -19.02 0.61
C ARG A 245 1.81 -19.12 1.76
N SER A 246 1.40 -18.73 2.98
CA SER A 246 2.25 -18.86 4.17
C SER A 246 2.63 -20.32 4.43
N PHE A 247 1.66 -21.23 4.34
CA PHE A 247 1.91 -22.67 4.49
C PHE A 247 2.74 -23.25 3.34
N TRP A 248 2.45 -22.86 2.10
CA TRP A 248 3.17 -23.32 0.92
C TRP A 248 4.66 -22.95 0.99
N VAL A 249 4.98 -21.68 1.25
CA VAL A 249 6.38 -21.24 1.29
C VAL A 249 7.12 -21.82 2.50
N ALA A 250 6.48 -21.92 3.67
CA ALA A 250 7.07 -22.58 4.82
C ALA A 250 7.35 -24.07 4.55
N GLY A 251 6.46 -24.76 3.85
CA GLY A 251 6.65 -26.16 3.44
C GLY A 251 7.80 -26.33 2.46
N ALA A 252 7.91 -25.45 1.45
CA ALA A 252 9.00 -25.46 0.48
C ALA A 252 10.38 -25.29 1.15
N LEU A 253 10.46 -24.47 2.20
CA LEU A 253 11.70 -24.28 2.95
C LEU A 253 12.03 -25.46 3.85
N ALA A 254 11.04 -26.10 4.46
CA ALA A 254 11.23 -27.34 5.21
C ALA A 254 11.78 -28.45 4.30
N TYR A 255 11.29 -28.57 3.06
CA TYR A 255 11.91 -29.45 2.08
C TYR A 255 13.35 -29.06 1.75
N GLY A 256 13.62 -27.76 1.56
CA GLY A 256 14.96 -27.24 1.29
C GLY A 256 15.96 -27.48 2.43
N SER A 257 15.50 -27.56 3.68
CA SER A 257 16.32 -27.89 4.85
C SER A 257 16.41 -29.39 5.15
N GLY A 258 15.72 -30.23 4.36
CA GLY A 258 15.73 -31.70 4.52
C GLY A 258 14.63 -32.26 5.43
N ASP A 259 13.82 -31.43 6.07
CA ASP A 259 12.67 -31.87 6.89
C ASP A 259 11.45 -32.15 6.01
N ARG A 260 11.44 -33.35 5.41
CA ARG A 260 10.37 -33.80 4.51
C ARG A 260 9.02 -33.93 5.21
N GLN A 261 9.01 -34.32 6.49
CA GLN A 261 7.76 -34.57 7.22
C GLN A 261 7.02 -33.26 7.49
N SER A 262 7.72 -32.24 8.01
CA SER A 262 7.12 -30.92 8.22
C SER A 262 6.75 -30.26 6.89
N GLY A 263 7.59 -30.43 5.86
CA GLY A 263 7.32 -29.94 4.50
C GLY A 263 6.01 -30.47 3.93
N GLU A 264 5.79 -31.79 4.00
CA GLU A 264 4.58 -32.43 3.50
C GLU A 264 3.34 -31.95 4.27
N ALA A 265 3.42 -31.89 5.60
CA ALA A 265 2.30 -31.44 6.44
C ALA A 265 1.88 -30.01 6.12
N LEU A 266 2.84 -29.10 5.92
CA LEU A 266 2.58 -27.71 5.58
C LEU A 266 1.98 -27.56 4.18
N ILE A 267 2.49 -28.29 3.17
CA ILE A 267 1.92 -28.25 1.82
C ILE A 267 0.50 -28.83 1.80
N ARG A 268 0.25 -29.95 2.48
CA ARG A 268 -1.12 -30.50 2.60
C ARG A 268 -2.08 -29.49 3.21
N ARG A 269 -1.64 -28.74 4.23
CA ARG A 269 -2.43 -27.68 4.84
C ARG A 269 -2.69 -26.52 3.87
N ALA A 270 -1.71 -26.13 3.05
CA ALA A 270 -1.88 -25.13 2.00
C ALA A 270 -2.98 -25.54 1.01
N ILE A 271 -2.98 -26.80 0.54
CA ILE A 271 -3.99 -27.35 -0.37
C ILE A 271 -5.38 -27.37 0.29
N VAL A 272 -5.47 -27.71 1.58
CA VAL A 272 -6.77 -27.68 2.28
C VAL A 272 -7.31 -26.26 2.43
N THR A 273 -6.44 -25.27 2.66
CA THR A 273 -6.82 -23.86 2.75
C THR A 273 -7.26 -23.30 1.40
N TYR A 274 -6.65 -23.74 0.30
CA TYR A 274 -7.01 -23.33 -1.06
C TYR A 274 -6.80 -24.51 -2.04
N PRO A 275 -7.85 -25.32 -2.30
CA PRO A 275 -7.76 -26.54 -3.09
C PRO A 275 -7.69 -26.31 -4.60
#